data_AF-A0A521IS99-F1
#
_entry.id   AF-A0A521IS99-F1
#
_cell.length_a   1.000
_cell.length_b   1.000
_cell.length_c   1.000
_cell.angle_alpha   90.00
_cell.angle_beta   90.00
_cell.angle_gamma   90.00
#
_symmetry.space_group_name_H-M   'P 1'
#
loop_
_entity.id
_entity.type
_entity.pdbx_description
1 polymer ?
#
loop_
_entity_poly.entity_id
_entity_poly.type
_entity_poly.pdbx_seq_one_letter_code
_entity_poly.pdbx_strand_id
1 'polypeptide(L)'
;MLFAVFGVKEYVILALAVVLVLFALVNIFLFFRKKILQRFALLRYFYPVVRKTAVYYDYYLINKLEIQLVSNESLFIDHMLFGNKYIYV
;
A
#
# COMPACT_ATOMS: atom_id res chain seq x y z
N MET A 1 -16.67 -35.33 -25.73
CA MET A 1 -16.07 -35.73 -27.03
C MET A 1 -15.26 -34.57 -27.63
N LEU A 2 -14.39 -33.91 -26.84
CA LEU A 2 -13.60 -32.73 -27.27
C LEU A 2 -12.10 -33.03 -27.46
N PHE A 3 -11.66 -34.23 -27.05
CA PHE A 3 -10.24 -34.63 -27.05
C PHE A 3 -9.76 -35.23 -28.38
N ALA A 4 -10.64 -35.39 -29.37
CA ALA A 4 -10.34 -36.09 -30.62
C ALA A 4 -10.15 -35.18 -31.85
N VAL A 5 -10.23 -33.86 -31.68
CA VAL A 5 -10.24 -32.89 -32.79
C VAL A 5 -8.87 -32.21 -32.99
N PHE A 6 -8.00 -32.23 -31.98
CA PHE A 6 -6.72 -31.52 -32.00
C PHE A 6 -5.55 -32.49 -31.84
N GLY A 7 -4.41 -32.17 -32.45
CA GLY A 7 -3.17 -32.92 -32.25
C GLY A 7 -2.50 -32.60 -30.91
N VAL A 8 -1.46 -33.37 -30.57
CA VAL A 8 -0.71 -33.21 -29.31
C VAL A 8 -0.09 -31.80 -29.20
N LYS A 9 0.32 -31.20 -30.32
CA LYS A 9 0.97 -29.88 -30.35
C LYS A 9 0.01 -28.76 -29.96
N GLU A 10 -1.23 -28.85 -30.43
CA GLU A 10 -2.30 -27.90 -30.16
C GLU A 10 -2.70 -27.91 -28.68
N TYR A 11 -2.73 -29.09 -28.04
CA TYR A 11 -2.95 -29.21 -26.60
C TYR A 11 -1.82 -28.60 -25.77
N VAL A 12 -0.56 -28.75 -26.21
CA VAL A 12 0.60 -28.14 -25.54
C VAL A 12 0.53 -26.61 -25.62
N ILE A 13 0.17 -26.06 -26.79
CA ILE A 13 -0.01 -24.61 -26.98
C ILE A 13 -1.15 -24.08 -26.10
N LEU A 14 -2.28 -24.80 -26.05
CA LEU A 14 -3.40 -24.43 -25.19
C LEU A 14 -3.00 -24.41 -23.70
N ALA A 15 -2.28 -25.43 -23.24
CA ALA A 15 -1.82 -25.49 -21.85
C ALA A 15 -0.89 -24.31 -21.52
N LEU A 16 0.04 -23.98 -22.41
CA LEU A 16 0.93 -22.81 -22.27
C LEU A 16 0.14 -21.49 -22.20
N ALA A 17 -0.86 -21.32 -23.06
CA ALA A 17 -1.72 -20.14 -23.06
C ALA A 17 -2.49 -20.02 -21.74
N VAL A 18 -3.05 -21.12 -21.22
CA VAL A 18 -3.76 -21.12 -19.93
C VAL A 18 -2.81 -20.75 -18.78
N VAL A 19 -1.59 -21.29 -18.75
CA VAL A 19 -0.59 -20.95 -17.74
C VAL A 19 -0.22 -19.47 -17.79
N LEU A 20 -0.03 -18.90 -18.98
CA LEU A 20 0.24 -17.47 -19.15
C LEU A 20 -0.91 -16.59 -18.66
N VAL A 21 -2.16 -16.97 -18.96
CA VAL A 21 -3.34 -16.24 -18.49
C VAL A 21 -3.44 -16.28 -16.96
N LEU A 22 -3.25 -17.45 -16.35
CA LEU A 22 -3.24 -17.58 -14.89
C LEU A 22 -2.11 -16.75 -14.27
N PHE A 23 -0.92 -16.75 -14.88
CA PHE A 23 0.20 -15.94 -14.43
C PHE A 23 -0.11 -14.45 -14.50
N ALA A 24 -0.74 -13.97 -15.58
CA ALA A 24 -1.16 -12.59 -15.71
C ALA A 24 -2.19 -12.20 -14.63
N LEU A 25 -3.19 -13.04 -14.39
CA LEU A 25 -4.21 -12.80 -13.36
C LEU A 25 -3.60 -12.71 -11.95
N VAL A 26 -2.65 -13.59 -11.62
CA VAL A 26 -1.94 -13.56 -10.33
C VAL A 26 -1.14 -12.27 -10.18
N ASN A 27 -0.42 -11.83 -11.22
CA ASN A 27 0.36 -10.59 -11.17
C ASN A 27 -0.53 -9.35 -10.99
N ILE A 28 -1.65 -9.29 -11.71
CA ILE A 28 -2.66 -8.24 -11.55
C ILE A 28 -3.17 -8.22 -10.11
N PHE A 29 -3.56 -9.38 -9.56
CA PHE A 29 -4.01 -9.48 -8.18
C PHE A 29 -2.96 -8.99 -7.17
N LEU A 30 -1.69 -9.41 -7.32
CA LEU A 30 -0.60 -8.99 -6.44
C LEU A 30 -0.32 -7.49 -6.51
N PHE A 31 -0.46 -6.89 -7.69
CA PHE A 31 -0.33 -5.44 -7.89
C PHE A 31 -1.40 -4.67 -7.12
N PHE A 32 -2.68 -5.06 -7.26
CA PHE A 32 -3.79 -4.39 -6.59
C PHE A 32 -3.90 -4.73 -5.10
N ARG A 33 -3.36 -5.88 -4.67
CA ARG A 33 -3.36 -6.32 -3.26
C ARG A 33 -2.79 -5.27 -2.32
N LYS A 34 -1.70 -4.58 -2.71
CA LYS A 34 -1.10 -3.54 -1.85
C LYS A 34 -2.06 -2.37 -1.61
N LYS A 35 -2.72 -1.88 -2.66
CA LYS A 35 -3.71 -0.79 -2.56
C LYS A 35 -4.92 -1.19 -1.73
N ILE A 36 -5.39 -2.42 -1.89
CA ILE A 36 -6.54 -2.96 -1.14
C ILE A 36 -6.18 -3.14 0.34
N LEU A 37 -5.04 -3.78 0.64
CA LEU A 37 -4.60 -4.02 2.01
C LEU A 37 -4.29 -2.73 2.77
N GLN A 38 -3.76 -1.70 2.10
CA GLN A 38 -3.58 -0.38 2.72
C GLN A 38 -4.92 0.21 3.18
N ARG A 39 -6.01 -0.01 2.45
CA ARG A 39 -7.35 0.49 2.81
C ARG A 39 -7.97 -0.24 4.00
N PHE A 40 -7.77 -1.56 4.12
CA PHE A 40 -8.46 -2.37 5.15
C PHE A 40 -7.61 -2.68 6.39
N ALA A 41 -6.28 -2.63 6.27
CA ALA A 41 -5.35 -2.98 7.33
C ALA A 41 -4.35 -1.85 7.62
N LEU A 42 -4.81 -0.59 7.54
CA LEU A 42 -4.04 0.61 7.87
C LEU A 42 -3.24 0.41 9.15
N LEU A 43 -3.88 -0.03 10.23
CA LEU A 43 -3.21 -0.18 11.53
C LEU A 43 -2.04 -1.16 11.45
N ARG A 44 -2.21 -2.37 10.92
CA ARG A 44 -1.13 -3.37 10.81
C ARG A 44 -0.03 -2.99 9.82
N TYR A 45 -0.37 -2.23 8.78
CA TYR A 45 0.59 -1.83 7.75
C TYR A 45 1.46 -0.66 8.22
N PHE A 46 0.86 0.31 8.92
CA PHE A 46 1.57 1.48 9.44
C PHE A 46 2.19 1.23 10.82
N TYR A 47 1.70 0.28 11.61
CA TYR A 47 2.26 -0.02 12.94
C TYR A 47 3.76 -0.33 12.93
N PRO A 48 4.33 -1.12 12.01
CA PRO A 48 5.78 -1.32 11.94
C PRO A 48 6.55 -0.03 11.66
N VAL A 49 6.00 0.86 10.83
CA VAL A 49 6.58 2.16 10.52
C VAL A 49 6.56 3.04 11.75
N VAL A 50 5.39 3.22 12.37
CA VAL A 50 5.20 4.01 13.60
C VAL A 50 6.05 3.46 14.75
N ARG A 51 6.09 2.13 14.93
CA ARG A 51 6.91 1.46 15.94
C ARG A 51 8.39 1.67 15.68
N LYS A 52 8.85 1.62 14.43
CA LYS A 52 10.24 1.95 14.09
C LYS A 52 10.53 3.40 14.48
N THR A 53 9.69 4.33 14.10
CA THR A 53 9.86 5.74 14.47
C THR A 53 9.94 5.94 15.98
N ALA A 54 9.02 5.33 16.75
CA ALA A 54 8.96 5.43 18.19
C ALA A 54 10.16 4.76 18.90
N VAL A 55 10.59 3.58 18.46
CA VAL A 55 11.67 2.79 19.07
C VAL A 55 13.05 3.38 18.77
N TYR A 56 13.25 3.91 17.56
CA TYR A 56 14.53 4.50 17.16
C TYR A 56 14.62 6.00 17.50
N TYR A 57 13.64 6.55 18.22
CA TYR A 57 13.55 7.98 18.57
C TYR A 57 13.68 8.92 17.36
N ASP A 58 13.32 8.45 16.17
CA ASP A 58 13.38 9.22 14.92
C ASP A 58 12.09 10.03 14.73
N TYR A 59 11.68 10.67 15.82
CA TYR A 59 10.50 11.53 15.85
C TYR A 59 10.83 12.91 16.41
N TYR A 60 10.24 13.92 15.80
CA TYR A 60 10.19 15.27 16.36
C TYR A 60 8.85 15.44 17.06
N LEU A 61 8.88 15.94 18.30
CA LEU A 61 7.68 16.32 19.02
C LEU A 61 7.60 17.84 18.98
N ILE A 62 6.63 18.39 18.26
CA ILE A 62 6.31 19.81 18.37
C ILE A 62 5.13 19.91 19.34
N ASN A 63 5.41 20.50 20.50
CA ASN A 63 4.41 20.83 21.50
C ASN A 63 3.93 22.26 21.26
N LYS A 64 2.61 22.47 21.28
CA LYS A 64 1.97 23.79 21.14
C LYS A 64 2.34 24.48 19.83
N LEU A 65 1.96 23.87 18.72
CA LEU A 65 2.08 24.51 17.41
C LEU A 65 0.91 25.47 17.20
N GLU A 66 1.20 26.76 17.08
CA GLU A 66 0.23 27.80 16.75
C GLU A 66 0.50 28.27 15.32
N ILE A 67 -0.50 28.14 14.44
CA ILE A 67 -0.43 28.59 13.05
C ILE A 67 -1.38 29.76 12.89
N GLN A 68 -0.85 30.93 12.54
CA GLN A 68 -1.67 32.08 12.18
C GLN A 68 -2.16 31.95 10.74
N LEU A 69 -3.48 31.96 10.57
CA LEU A 69 -4.13 32.03 9.27
C LEU A 69 -4.27 33.48 8.83
N VAL A 70 -4.44 33.68 7.52
CA VAL A 70 -4.57 35.02 6.89
C VAL A 70 -5.79 35.80 7.42
N SER A 71 -6.78 35.12 8.02
CA SER A 71 -8.04 35.68 8.54
C SER A 71 -7.97 36.20 9.99
N ASN A 72 -6.78 36.40 10.59
CA ASN A 72 -6.60 36.65 12.04
C ASN A 72 -7.06 35.49 12.94
N GLU A 73 -7.36 34.33 12.36
CA GLU A 73 -7.69 33.11 13.10
C GLU A 73 -6.40 32.33 13.40
N SER A 74 -6.32 31.72 14.58
CA SER A 74 -5.20 30.87 14.97
C SER A 74 -5.64 29.41 15.09
N LEU A 75 -4.87 28.52 14.47
CA LEU A 75 -5.01 27.08 14.63
C LEU A 75 -4.01 26.60 15.69
N PHE A 76 -4.54 26.01 16.77
CA PHE A 76 -3.74 25.41 17.83
C PHE A 76 -3.69 23.89 17.67
N ILE A 77 -2.47 23.35 17.63
CA ILE A 77 -2.21 21.91 17.64
C ILE A 77 -1.41 21.62 18.92
N ASP A 78 -2.06 20.94 19.88
CA ASP A 78 -1.47 20.64 21.19
C ASP A 78 -0.19 19.82 21.08
N HIS A 79 -0.24 18.73 20.30
CA HIS A 79 0.88 17.81 20.09
C HIS A 79 0.90 17.32 18.65
N MET A 80 2.04 17.51 17.98
CA MET A 80 2.30 16.92 16.67
C MET A 80 3.53 16.02 16.76
N LEU A 81 3.34 14.75 16.45
CA LEU A 81 4.39 13.73 16.49
C LEU A 81 4.79 13.40 15.05
N PHE A 82 5.96 13.90 14.64
CA PHE A 82 6.48 13.68 13.29
C PHE A 82 7.26 12.39 13.27
N GLY A 83 6.95 11.49 12.34
CA GLY A 83 7.80 10.36 12.06
C GLY A 83 8.34 10.44 10.65
N ASN A 84 9.67 10.51 10.51
CA ASN A 84 10.38 10.67 9.24
C ASN A 84 10.25 12.10 8.64
N LYS A 85 11.23 12.49 7.80
CA LYS A 85 11.50 13.84 7.27
C LYS A 85 10.36 14.57 6.52
N TYR A 86 9.17 13.99 6.38
CA TYR A 86 8.11 14.51 5.53
C TYR A 86 6.82 14.78 6.30
N ILE A 87 6.34 16.02 6.17
CA ILE A 87 5.05 16.47 6.68
C ILE A 87 3.99 16.05 5.66
N TYR A 88 3.09 15.14 6.05
CA TYR A 88 1.81 14.99 5.35
C TYR A 88 0.84 15.95 6.00
N VAL A 89 0.61 17.09 5.36
CA VAL A 89 -0.43 18.08 5.71
C VAL A 89 -1.78 17.57 5.21
#